data_AF-A0A4Q6DYM5-F1
#
_entry.id   AF-A0A4Q6DYM5-F1
#
_cell.length_a   1.000
_cell.length_b   1.000
_cell.length_c   1.000
_cell.angle_alpha   90.00
_cell.angle_beta   90.00
_cell.angle_gamma   90.00
#
_symmetry.space_group_name_H-M   'P 1'
#
loop_
_entity.id
_entity.type
_entity.pdbx_description
1 polymer ?
#
loop_
_entity_poly.entity_id
_entity_poly.type
_entity_poly.pdbx_seq_one_letter_code
_entity_poly.pdbx_strand_id
1 'polypeptide(L)'
;IGIGTFFGMVLLGLFVWTLTEYLLHRFVFHFVPKAPWALRIHFIFHGVHHDYPSDAKRLVMPPSASIPLATLFYFLFYWLLPVNYVNAFFPGFIIGYLAYDISHYAIHHFNFKGNFWKRIKQHHMLHHYSDPSKGYGVSSPLWDKIFRSDFIKK
;
A
#
# COMPACT_ATOMS: atom_id res chain seq x y z
N ILE A 1 23.93 -15.47 4.10
CA ILE A 1 22.90 -16.30 4.78
C ILE A 1 22.61 -17.52 3.92
N GLY A 2 22.13 -18.63 4.49
CA GLY A 2 21.77 -19.81 3.70
C GLY A 2 20.61 -19.53 2.74
N ILE A 3 20.48 -20.33 1.67
CA ILE A 3 19.49 -20.12 0.61
C ILE A 3 18.04 -20.15 1.13
N GLY A 4 17.72 -21.08 2.03
CA GLY A 4 16.40 -21.15 2.65
C GLY A 4 16.07 -19.89 3.47
N THR A 5 17.03 -19.42 4.27
CA THR A 5 16.88 -18.17 5.03
C THR A 5 16.73 -16.97 4.11
N PHE A 6 17.46 -16.93 2.99
CA PHE A 6 17.34 -15.86 2.00
C PHE A 6 15.92 -15.74 1.46
N PHE A 7 15.35 -16.83 0.93
CA PHE A 7 13.98 -16.83 0.42
C PHE A 7 12.96 -16.58 1.54
N GLY A 8 13.18 -17.12 2.73
CA GLY A 8 12.36 -16.83 3.90
C GLY A 8 12.30 -15.34 4.22
N MET A 9 13.43 -14.64 4.19
CA MET A 9 13.50 -13.19 4.42
C MET A 9 12.84 -12.38 3.31
N VAL A 10 12.98 -12.79 2.03
CA VAL A 10 12.28 -12.16 0.90
C VAL A 10 10.76 -12.27 1.09
N LEU A 11 10.26 -13.48 1.40
CA LEU A 11 8.83 -13.72 1.63
C LEU A 11 8.32 -12.95 2.86
N LEU A 12 9.13 -12.86 3.91
CA LEU A 12 8.79 -12.06 5.08
C LEU A 12 8.71 -10.57 4.74
N GLY A 13 9.64 -10.04 3.93
CA GLY A 13 9.59 -8.66 3.43
C GLY A 13 8.32 -8.38 2.63
N LEU A 14 7.95 -9.28 1.72
CA LEU A 14 6.70 -9.21 0.97
C LEU A 14 5.47 -9.21 1.89
N PHE A 15 5.45 -10.09 2.90
CA PHE A 15 4.35 -10.16 3.86
C PHE A 15 4.25 -8.87 4.70
N VAL A 16 5.38 -8.37 5.22
CA VAL A 16 5.44 -7.13 6.00
C VAL A 16 5.02 -5.92 5.17
N TRP A 17 5.32 -5.91 3.86
CA TRP A 17 4.79 -4.88 2.98
C TRP A 17 3.26 -4.84 3.01
N THR A 18 2.56 -5.99 2.96
CA THR A 18 1.09 -5.99 2.95
C THR A 18 0.48 -5.36 4.21
N LEU A 19 1.14 -5.53 5.37
CA LEU A 19 0.74 -4.85 6.60
C LEU A 19 1.07 -3.36 6.54
N THR A 20 2.22 -3.02 5.98
CA THR A 20 2.66 -1.62 5.85
C THR A 20 1.75 -0.84 4.91
N GLU A 21 1.35 -1.42 3.77
CA GLU A 21 0.31 -0.92 2.89
C GLU A 21 -0.94 -0.54 3.68
N TYR A 22 -1.48 -1.49 4.46
CA TYR A 22 -2.68 -1.28 5.24
C TYR A 22 -2.53 -0.14 6.26
N LEU A 23 -1.43 -0.12 7.01
CA LEU A 23 -1.17 0.88 8.05
C LEU A 23 -0.97 2.27 7.46
N LEU A 24 -0.18 2.38 6.38
CA LEU A 24 0.03 3.65 5.67
C LEU A 24 -1.28 4.16 5.10
N HIS A 25 -2.04 3.30 4.41
CA HIS A 25 -3.30 3.72 3.81
C HIS A 25 -4.29 4.19 4.88
N ARG A 26 -4.46 3.43 5.96
CA ARG A 26 -5.42 3.77 7.02
C ARG A 26 -5.02 4.97 7.87
N PHE A 27 -3.77 5.04 8.32
CA PHE A 27 -3.37 5.98 9.37
C PHE A 27 -2.52 7.14 8.88
N VAL A 28 -1.95 7.06 7.68
CA VAL A 28 -1.14 8.14 7.10
C VAL A 28 -1.89 8.80 5.95
N PHE A 29 -2.35 8.01 4.98
CA PHE A 29 -2.98 8.54 3.77
C PHE A 29 -4.40 9.05 4.02
N HIS A 30 -5.16 8.42 4.92
CA HIS A 30 -6.48 8.89 5.36
C HIS A 30 -6.45 9.82 6.58
N PHE A 31 -5.27 10.19 7.08
CA PHE A 31 -5.17 11.21 8.12
C PHE A 31 -5.23 12.62 7.52
N VAL A 32 -6.32 13.33 7.79
CA VAL A 32 -6.51 14.71 7.33
C VAL A 32 -5.96 15.69 8.38
N PRO A 33 -4.81 16.35 8.14
CA PRO A 33 -4.24 17.31 9.09
C PRO A 33 -5.01 18.63 9.10
N LYS A 34 -4.84 19.43 10.17
CA LYS A 34 -5.50 20.75 10.29
C LYS A 34 -4.69 21.90 9.71
N ALA A 35 -3.36 21.79 9.67
CA ALA A 35 -2.49 22.88 9.23
C ALA A 35 -2.52 23.02 7.69
N PRO A 36 -2.62 24.23 7.11
CA PRO A 36 -2.73 24.42 5.67
C PRO A 36 -1.57 23.83 4.84
N TRP A 37 -0.34 23.92 5.34
CA TRP A 37 0.82 23.33 4.67
C TRP A 37 0.75 21.80 4.66
N ALA A 38 0.28 21.19 5.75
CA ALA A 38 0.14 19.75 5.88
C ALA A 38 -1.04 19.23 5.03
N LEU A 39 -2.12 20.00 4.92
CA LEU A 39 -3.23 19.68 4.01
C LEU A 39 -2.77 19.57 2.56
N ARG A 40 -1.85 20.45 2.11
CA ARG A 40 -1.25 20.35 0.78
C ARG A 40 -0.45 19.06 0.60
N ILE A 41 0.32 18.66 1.60
CA ILE A 41 1.08 17.40 1.58
C ILE A 41 0.11 16.21 1.51
N HIS A 42 -0.88 16.15 2.39
CA HIS A 42 -1.93 15.12 2.37
C HIS A 42 -2.62 15.03 0.99
N PHE A 43 -2.95 16.18 0.40
CA PHE A 43 -3.54 16.22 -0.93
C PHE A 43 -2.63 15.60 -2.00
N ILE A 44 -1.33 15.93 -2.00
CA ILE A 44 -0.36 15.37 -2.96
C ILE A 44 -0.18 13.85 -2.78
N PHE A 45 -0.19 13.37 -1.53
CA PHE A 45 0.08 11.96 -1.23
C PHE A 45 -1.11 11.05 -1.51
N HIS A 46 -2.33 11.50 -1.23
CA HIS A 46 -3.52 10.65 -1.35
C HIS A 46 -4.81 11.38 -1.68
N GLY A 47 -5.00 12.61 -1.17
CA GLY A 47 -6.27 13.34 -1.39
C GLY A 47 -6.60 13.55 -2.86
N VAL A 48 -5.60 13.88 -3.69
CA VAL A 48 -5.78 14.08 -5.14
C VAL A 48 -6.29 12.82 -5.85
N HIS A 49 -5.89 11.65 -5.37
CA HIS A 49 -6.33 10.38 -5.91
C HIS A 49 -7.80 10.10 -5.56
N HIS A 50 -8.23 10.44 -4.33
CA HIS A 50 -9.64 10.35 -3.94
C HIS A 50 -10.55 11.34 -4.69
N ASP A 51 -10.05 12.56 -4.94
CA ASP A 51 -10.82 13.58 -5.66
C ASP A 51 -10.88 13.31 -7.17
N TYR A 52 -9.82 12.72 -7.74
CA TYR A 52 -9.70 12.44 -9.18
C TYR A 52 -9.27 10.99 -9.44
N PRO A 53 -10.08 9.98 -9.06
CA PRO A 53 -9.68 8.55 -9.11
C PRO A 53 -9.44 8.05 -10.54
N SER A 54 -10.03 8.69 -11.55
CA SER A 54 -9.85 8.36 -12.96
C SER A 54 -8.64 9.04 -13.62
N ASP A 55 -7.93 9.95 -12.94
CA ASP A 55 -6.73 10.61 -13.48
C ASP A 55 -5.52 9.69 -13.39
N ALA A 56 -5.15 9.08 -14.52
CA ALA A 56 -4.03 8.16 -14.63
C ALA A 56 -2.66 8.76 -14.24
N LYS A 57 -2.53 10.10 -14.19
CA LYS A 57 -1.27 10.76 -13.83
C LYS A 57 -1.15 11.05 -12.33
N ARG A 58 -2.18 10.78 -11.53
CA ARG A 58 -2.29 11.21 -10.12
C ARG A 58 -2.70 10.08 -9.17
N LEU A 59 -2.32 8.85 -9.50
CA LEU A 59 -2.65 7.65 -8.74
C LEU A 59 -1.43 7.05 -8.04
N VAL A 60 -0.37 6.79 -8.80
CA VAL A 60 0.85 6.15 -8.26
C VAL A 60 1.66 7.14 -7.44
N MET A 61 2.35 6.63 -6.42
CA MET A 61 3.15 7.49 -5.55
C MET A 61 4.37 8.03 -6.33
N PRO A 62 4.54 9.36 -6.43
CA PRO A 62 5.67 9.91 -7.18
C PRO A 62 7.00 9.53 -6.52
N PRO A 63 8.09 9.36 -7.29
CA PRO A 63 9.41 9.04 -6.75
C PRO A 63 9.90 10.02 -5.66
N SER A 64 9.50 11.29 -5.75
CA SER A 64 9.80 12.31 -4.73
C SER A 64 9.18 12.03 -3.36
N ALA A 65 8.13 11.19 -3.30
CA ALA A 65 7.53 10.71 -2.06
C ALA A 65 8.00 9.29 -1.72
N SER A 66 8.06 8.38 -2.69
CA SER A 66 8.38 6.96 -2.45
C SER A 66 9.86 6.71 -2.13
N ILE A 67 10.79 7.48 -2.70
CA ILE A 67 12.22 7.35 -2.37
C ILE A 67 12.49 7.75 -0.91
N PRO A 68 12.06 8.93 -0.40
CA PRO A 68 12.24 9.26 1.02
C PRO A 68 11.64 8.21 1.96
N LEU A 69 10.45 7.69 1.62
CA LEU A 69 9.79 6.67 2.43
C LEU A 69 10.56 5.34 2.40
N ALA A 70 11.05 4.92 1.23
CA ALA A 70 11.89 3.74 1.07
C ALA A 70 13.21 3.89 1.84
N THR A 71 13.84 5.06 1.81
CA THR A 71 15.05 5.36 2.60
C THR A 71 14.77 5.28 4.10
N LEU A 72 13.66 5.86 4.57
CA LEU A 72 13.23 5.76 5.96
C LEU A 72 13.06 4.30 6.39
N PHE A 73 12.33 3.50 5.61
CA PHE A 73 12.13 2.08 5.90
C PHE A 73 13.43 1.28 5.83
N TYR A 74 14.33 1.57 4.89
CA TYR A 74 15.64 0.92 4.81
C TYR A 74 16.41 1.07 6.12
N PHE A 75 16.55 2.30 6.62
CA PHE A 75 17.27 2.56 7.87
C PHE A 75 16.53 2.01 9.09
N LEU A 76 15.20 2.04 9.10
CA LEU A 76 14.40 1.38 10.14
C LEU A 76 14.71 -0.13 10.19
N PHE A 77 14.68 -0.82 9.07
CA PHE A 77 14.97 -2.25 9.02
C PHE A 77 16.44 -2.57 9.27
N TYR A 78 17.35 -1.71 8.83
CA TYR A 78 18.77 -1.79 9.17
C TYR A 78 19.01 -1.73 10.68
N TRP A 79 18.22 -0.92 11.39
CA TRP A 79 18.29 -0.82 12.85
C TRP A 79 17.64 -2.04 13.55
N LEU A 80 16.55 -2.58 12.99
CA LEU A 80 15.80 -3.69 13.59
C LEU A 80 16.40 -5.08 13.32
N LEU A 81 17.10 -5.27 12.20
CA LEU A 81 17.51 -6.57 11.71
C LEU A 81 19.04 -6.62 11.50
N PRO A 82 19.66 -7.79 11.69
CA PRO A 82 21.03 -8.03 11.24
C PRO A 82 21.21 -7.66 9.76
N VAL A 83 22.32 -6.98 9.43
CA VAL A 83 22.62 -6.46 8.08
C VAL A 83 22.48 -7.53 6.99
N ASN A 84 22.92 -8.75 7.29
CA ASN A 84 22.84 -9.89 6.38
C ASN A 84 21.39 -10.35 6.08
N TYR A 85 20.41 -10.05 6.93
CA TYR A 85 18.98 -10.29 6.68
C TYR A 85 18.34 -9.13 5.91
N VAL A 86 18.73 -7.89 6.20
CA VAL A 86 18.21 -6.68 5.52
C VAL A 86 18.40 -6.78 4.01
N ASN A 87 19.56 -7.28 3.58
CA ASN A 87 19.90 -7.44 2.16
C ASN A 87 18.98 -8.40 1.40
N ALA A 88 18.23 -9.27 2.09
CA ALA A 88 17.23 -10.16 1.49
C ALA A 88 15.80 -9.66 1.76
N PHE A 89 15.55 -9.20 2.99
CA PHE A 89 14.26 -8.69 3.44
C PHE A 89 13.82 -7.43 2.68
N PHE A 90 14.69 -6.43 2.57
CA PHE A 90 14.34 -5.13 2.01
C PHE A 90 13.99 -5.20 0.51
N PRO A 91 14.73 -5.94 -0.34
CA PRO A 91 14.27 -6.21 -1.71
C PRO A 91 12.87 -6.85 -1.77
N GLY A 92 12.57 -7.83 -0.91
CA GLY A 92 11.23 -8.42 -0.81
C GLY A 92 10.16 -7.39 -0.45
N PHE A 93 10.45 -6.52 0.52
CA PHE A 93 9.58 -5.41 0.90
C PHE A 93 9.32 -4.44 -0.26
N ILE A 94 10.36 -4.05 -1.01
CA ILE A 94 10.25 -3.16 -2.17
C ILE A 94 9.49 -3.83 -3.33
N ILE A 95 9.69 -5.13 -3.57
CA ILE A 95 8.89 -5.88 -4.54
C ILE A 95 7.41 -5.84 -4.16
N GLY A 96 7.10 -5.96 -2.86
CA GLY A 96 5.74 -5.78 -2.34
C GLY A 96 5.16 -4.42 -2.69
N TYR A 97 5.91 -3.35 -2.43
CA TYR A 97 5.54 -1.98 -2.79
C TYR A 97 5.24 -1.82 -4.27
N LEU A 98 6.13 -2.29 -5.14
CA LEU A 98 5.94 -2.18 -6.58
C LEU A 98 4.73 -3.00 -7.05
N ALA A 99 4.52 -4.19 -6.51
CA ALA A 99 3.35 -4.99 -6.80
C ALA A 99 2.05 -4.28 -6.39
N TYR A 100 2.04 -3.66 -5.20
CA TYR A 100 0.94 -2.81 -4.74
C TYR A 100 0.68 -1.66 -5.73
N ASP A 101 1.68 -0.84 -6.03
CA ASP A 101 1.50 0.41 -6.79
C ASP A 101 1.04 0.12 -8.23
N ILE A 102 1.64 -0.90 -8.86
CA ILE A 102 1.24 -1.36 -10.21
C ILE A 102 -0.16 -1.97 -10.19
N SER A 103 -0.48 -2.80 -9.20
CA SER A 103 -1.81 -3.42 -9.12
C SER A 103 -2.89 -2.39 -8.81
N HIS A 104 -2.60 -1.39 -7.99
CA HIS A 104 -3.48 -0.28 -7.67
C HIS A 104 -3.83 0.52 -8.94
N TYR A 105 -2.82 0.87 -9.74
CA TYR A 105 -3.04 1.49 -11.05
C TYR A 105 -3.92 0.62 -11.96
N ALA A 106 -3.61 -0.68 -12.06
CA ALA A 106 -4.39 -1.59 -12.89
C ALA A 106 -5.84 -1.73 -12.39
N ILE A 107 -6.08 -1.73 -11.08
CA ILE A 107 -7.41 -1.78 -10.46
C ILE A 107 -8.30 -0.64 -10.95
N HIS A 108 -7.78 0.58 -11.01
CA HIS A 108 -8.52 1.74 -11.50
C HIS A 108 -8.74 1.68 -13.02
N HIS A 109 -7.68 1.38 -13.79
CA HIS A 109 -7.71 1.64 -15.22
C HIS A 109 -8.06 0.43 -16.10
N PHE A 110 -7.93 -0.80 -15.61
CA PHE A 110 -8.08 -2.00 -16.43
C PHE A 110 -9.39 -2.75 -16.15
N ASN A 111 -9.87 -3.48 -17.16
CA ASN A 111 -11.03 -4.36 -17.06
C ASN A 111 -10.60 -5.81 -16.84
N PHE A 112 -10.75 -6.29 -15.61
CA PHE A 112 -10.37 -7.65 -15.25
C PHE A 112 -11.46 -8.66 -15.62
N LYS A 113 -11.06 -9.77 -16.24
CA LYS A 113 -11.96 -10.89 -16.56
C LYS A 113 -12.06 -11.91 -15.42
N GLY A 114 -10.96 -12.16 -14.69
CA GLY A 114 -10.88 -13.15 -13.61
C GLY A 114 -11.58 -12.72 -12.31
N ASN A 115 -12.25 -13.66 -11.65
CA ASN A 115 -13.02 -13.41 -10.43
C ASN A 115 -12.18 -12.85 -9.27
N PHE A 116 -10.92 -13.28 -9.16
CA PHE A 116 -10.01 -12.80 -8.12
C PHE A 116 -9.80 -11.28 -8.22
N TRP A 117 -9.31 -10.81 -9.37
CA TRP A 117 -9.07 -9.39 -9.61
C TRP A 117 -10.35 -8.55 -9.63
N LYS A 118 -11.48 -9.11 -10.08
CA LYS A 118 -12.78 -8.43 -9.97
C LYS A 118 -13.16 -8.15 -8.52
N ARG A 119 -12.94 -9.10 -7.60
CA ARG A 119 -13.23 -8.91 -6.17
C ARG A 119 -12.32 -7.86 -5.54
N ILE A 120 -11.03 -7.86 -5.87
CA ILE A 120 -10.09 -6.84 -5.41
C ILE A 120 -10.49 -5.46 -5.94
N LYS A 121 -10.76 -5.36 -7.25
CA LYS A 121 -11.25 -4.12 -7.85
C LYS A 121 -12.52 -3.65 -7.18
N GLN A 122 -13.52 -4.51 -7.02
CA GLN A 122 -14.77 -4.15 -6.36
C GLN A 122 -14.55 -3.65 -4.93
N HIS A 123 -13.73 -4.34 -4.13
CA HIS A 123 -13.39 -3.93 -2.77
C HIS A 123 -12.81 -2.50 -2.75
N HIS A 124 -11.86 -2.22 -3.63
CA HIS A 124 -11.24 -0.91 -3.71
C HIS A 124 -12.16 0.17 -4.32
N MET A 125 -13.04 -0.18 -5.26
CA MET A 125 -14.06 0.76 -5.75
C MET A 125 -15.08 1.11 -4.65
N LEU A 126 -15.44 0.17 -3.77
CA LEU A 126 -16.29 0.49 -2.61
C LEU A 126 -15.60 1.49 -1.66
N HIS A 127 -14.28 1.40 -1.51
CA HIS A 127 -13.51 2.37 -0.75
C HIS A 127 -13.62 3.78 -1.35
N HIS A 128 -13.45 3.93 -2.66
CA HIS A 128 -13.56 5.25 -3.31
C HIS A 128 -14.98 5.81 -3.35
N TYR A 129 -15.97 4.97 -3.68
CA TYR A 129 -17.29 5.44 -4.09
C TYR A 129 -18.41 5.14 -3.08
N SER A 130 -18.16 4.31 -2.06
CA SER A 130 -19.16 3.97 -1.05
C SER A 130 -18.79 4.47 0.35
N ASP A 131 -17.63 4.09 0.88
CA ASP A 131 -17.20 4.46 2.23
C ASP A 131 -15.66 4.49 2.33
N PRO A 132 -15.02 5.67 2.23
CA PRO A 132 -13.56 5.78 2.32
C PRO A 132 -13.01 5.52 3.72
N SER A 133 -13.86 5.36 4.74
CA SER A 133 -13.44 4.96 6.09
C SER A 133 -13.28 3.44 6.27
N LYS A 134 -13.41 2.67 5.18
CA LYS A 134 -13.32 1.20 5.16
C LYS A 134 -12.55 0.71 3.93
N GLY A 135 -12.09 -0.54 3.96
CA GLY A 135 -11.45 -1.18 2.81
C GLY A 135 -10.09 -0.59 2.43
N TYR A 136 -9.21 -0.46 3.41
CA TYR A 136 -7.88 0.14 3.25
C TYR A 136 -6.88 -0.79 2.54
N GLY A 137 -7.11 -2.09 2.55
CA GLY A 137 -6.32 -3.04 1.78
C GLY A 137 -6.63 -2.93 0.29
N VAL A 138 -5.64 -2.52 -0.50
CA VAL A 138 -5.75 -2.42 -1.96
C VAL A 138 -5.36 -3.76 -2.59
N SER A 139 -4.23 -4.34 -2.18
CA SER A 139 -3.74 -5.63 -2.68
C SER A 139 -4.59 -6.80 -2.20
N SER A 140 -5.17 -6.71 -1.00
CA SER A 140 -5.99 -7.75 -0.37
C SER A 140 -6.79 -7.21 0.82
N PRO A 141 -8.04 -7.67 1.06
CA PRO A 141 -8.83 -7.30 2.24
C PRO A 141 -8.41 -8.03 3.54
N LEU A 142 -7.26 -8.72 3.55
CA LEU A 142 -6.82 -9.53 4.69
C LEU A 142 -6.76 -8.70 5.98
N TRP A 143 -6.05 -7.57 5.95
CA TRP A 143 -5.87 -6.72 7.12
C TRP A 143 -7.15 -5.97 7.50
N ASP A 144 -8.01 -5.63 6.53
CA ASP A 144 -9.33 -5.09 6.81
C ASP A 144 -10.19 -6.05 7.63
N LYS A 145 -10.14 -7.36 7.34
CA LYS A 145 -10.86 -8.37 8.12
C LYS A 145 -10.27 -8.53 9.52
N ILE A 146 -8.94 -8.58 9.63
CA ILE A 146 -8.25 -8.71 10.91
C ILE A 146 -8.56 -7.53 11.84
N PHE A 147 -8.49 -6.31 11.31
CA PHE A 147 -8.68 -5.06 12.07
C PHE A 147 -10.10 -4.49 11.97
N ARG A 148 -11.05 -5.27 11.45
CA ARG A 148 -12.49 -4.96 11.38
C ARG A 148 -12.80 -3.63 10.68
N SER A 149 -12.11 -3.35 9.58
CA SER A 149 -12.37 -2.23 8.66
C SER A 149 -12.89 -2.67 7.29
N ASP A 150 -13.28 -3.93 7.13
CA ASP A 150 -13.91 -4.45 5.90
C ASP A 150 -15.37 -3.97 5.77
N PHE A 151 -15.92 -4.05 4.57
CA PHE A 151 -17.33 -3.75 4.31
C PHE A 151 -18.22 -4.86 4.89
N ILE A 152 -19.35 -4.47 5.46
CA ILE A 152 -20.38 -5.43 5.90
C ILE A 152 -21.00 -6.02 4.64
N LYS A 153 -20.88 -7.33 4.45
CA LYS A 153 -21.64 -8.03 3.41
C LYS A 153 -23.12 -7.92 3.77
N LYS A 154 -23.88 -7.20 2.95
CA LYS A 154 -25.34 -7.26 2.96
C LYS A 154 -25.80 -8.59 2.36
#